data_AF-A0A9X0I6Y9-F1
#
_entry.id   AF-A0A9X0I6Y9-F1
#
_cell.length_a   1.000
_cell.length_b   1.000
_cell.length_c   1.000
_cell.angle_alpha   90.00
_cell.angle_beta   90.00
_cell.angle_gamma   90.00
#
_symmetry.space_group_name_H-M   'P 1'
#
loop_
_entity.id
_entity.type
_entity.pdbx_description
1 polymer ?
#
loop_
_entity_poly.entity_id
_entity_poly.type
_entity_poly.pdbx_seq_one_letter_code
_entity_poly.pdbx_strand_id
1 'polypeptide(L)' 'MPLLRVHLDSDRITARRVMHLHQEGKIHHESREAAREQVWRQGRTPAGDPIFVGITNGRRNVQLLYDVEVYSDTVR' A
#
# COMPACT_ATOMS: atom_id res chain seq x y z
N MET A 1 -13.77 -10.42 2.19
CA MET A 1 -12.32 -10.54 1.91
C MET A 1 -11.57 -9.93 3.09
N PRO A 2 -10.59 -10.61 3.70
CA PRO A 2 -9.74 -9.99 4.72
C PRO A 2 -8.94 -8.81 4.16
N LEU A 3 -8.65 -7.80 5.01
CA LEU A 3 -7.78 -6.69 4.68
C LEU A 3 -6.35 -7.00 5.12
N LEU A 4 -5.40 -6.80 4.21
CA LEU A 4 -3.97 -6.92 4.45
C LEU A 4 -3.33 -5.53 4.37
N ARG A 5 -2.63 -5.13 5.44
CA ARG A 5 -1.80 -3.93 5.43
C ARG A 5 -0.42 -4.25 4.86
N VAL A 6 -0.06 -3.59 3.77
CA VAL A 6 1.27 -3.67 3.15
C VAL A 6 2.07 -2.40 3.41
N HIS A 7 3.37 -2.60 3.62
CA HIS A 7 4.35 -1.55 3.87
C HIS A 7 5.31 -1.51 2.69
N LEU A 8 5.45 -0.34 2.07
CA LEU A 8 6.40 -0.12 0.99
C LEU A 8 7.48 0.86 1.44
N ASP A 9 8.73 0.47 1.33
CA ASP A 9 9.83 1.39 1.56
C ASP A 9 9.79 2.54 0.55
N SER A 10 10.03 3.75 1.03
CA SER A 10 9.96 4.96 0.21
C SER A 10 10.94 6.01 0.71
N ASP A 11 11.31 6.91 -0.19
CA ASP A 11 11.99 8.14 0.20
C ASP A 11 10.98 9.22 0.64
N ARG A 12 11.48 10.29 1.25
CA ARG A 12 10.64 11.38 1.76
C ARG A 12 9.94 12.19 0.67
N ILE A 13 10.56 12.32 -0.50
CA ILE A 13 10.04 13.11 -1.62
C ILE A 13 8.83 12.38 -2.20
N THR A 14 8.99 11.09 -2.48
CA THR A 14 7.95 10.20 -2.96
C THR A 14 6.82 10.09 -1.94
N ALA A 15 7.12 9.85 -0.66
CA ALA A 15 6.11 9.79 0.40
C ALA A 15 5.27 11.08 0.52
N ARG A 16 5.91 12.25 0.44
CA ARG A 16 5.20 13.53 0.45
C ARG A 16 4.32 13.70 -0.78
N ARG A 17 4.79 13.30 -1.96
CA ARG A 17 4.02 13.36 -3.21
C ARG A 17 2.76 12.48 -3.14
N VAL A 18 2.90 11.23 -2.67
CA VAL A 18 1.77 10.31 -2.51
C VAL A 18 0.76 10.86 -1.52
N MET A 19 1.22 11.36 -0.37
CA MET A 19 0.35 11.99 0.63
C MET A 19 -0.39 13.20 0.06
N HIS A 20 0.29 14.07 -0.70
CA HIS A 20 -0.33 15.24 -1.31
C HIS A 20 -1.39 14.85 -2.33
N LEU A 21 -1.11 13.90 -3.22
CA LEU A 21 -2.10 13.39 -4.16
C LEU A 21 -3.33 12.80 -3.45
N HIS A 22 -3.11 12.03 -2.37
CA HIS A 22 -4.19 11.48 -1.57
C HIS A 22 -5.09 12.57 -0.96
N GLN A 23 -4.51 13.65 -0.45
CA GLN A 23 -5.26 14.80 0.08
C GLN A 23 -6.10 15.50 -0.99
N GLU A 24 -5.68 15.45 -2.25
CA GLU A 24 -6.44 15.95 -3.41
C GLU A 24 -7.47 14.94 -3.95
N GLY A 25 -7.64 13.78 -3.31
CA GLY A 25 -8.50 12.70 -3.81
C GLY A 25 -7.95 12.00 -5.05
N LYS A 26 -6.66 12.18 -5.35
CA LYS A 26 -5.95 11.56 -6.48
C LYS A 26 -5.13 10.36 -6.02
N ILE A 27 -4.76 9.53 -6.99
CA ILE A 27 -3.92 8.35 -6.76
C ILE A 27 -2.53 8.55 -7.33
N HIS A 28 -1.54 7.97 -6.65
CA HIS A 28 -0.22 7.76 -7.22
C HIS A 28 -0.16 6.33 -7.77
N HIS A 29 -0.23 6.19 -9.10
CA HIS A 29 -0.39 4.90 -9.77
C HIS A 29 0.76 3.92 -9.46
N GLU A 30 2.00 4.39 -9.54
CA GLU A 30 3.19 3.56 -9.35
C GLU A 30 3.23 2.93 -7.95
N SER A 31 2.94 3.70 -6.90
CA SER A 31 2.93 3.14 -5.54
C SER A 31 1.72 2.25 -5.28
N ARG A 32 0.60 2.45 -6.01
CA ARG A 32 -0.55 1.55 -5.95
C ARG A 32 -0.21 0.19 -6.57
N GLU A 33 0.45 0.16 -7.73
CA GLU A 33 0.88 -1.10 -8.33
C GLU A 33 1.97 -1.78 -7.51
N ALA A 34 2.92 -1.02 -6.94
CA ALA A 34 3.90 -1.57 -6.01
C ALA A 34 3.24 -2.21 -4.77
N ALA A 35 2.14 -1.64 -4.26
CA ALA A 35 1.38 -2.24 -3.17
C ALA A 35 0.76 -3.58 -3.61
N ARG A 36 0.20 -3.65 -4.83
CA ARG A 36 -0.35 -4.88 -5.40
C ARG A 36 0.72 -5.96 -5.56
N GLU A 37 1.89 -5.61 -6.08
CA GLU A 37 3.04 -6.52 -6.18
C GLU A 37 3.48 -7.05 -4.82
N GLN A 38 3.49 -6.18 -3.79
CA GLN A 38 3.90 -6.59 -2.45
C GLN A 38 2.96 -7.62 -1.84
N VAL A 39 1.65 -7.56 -2.14
CA VAL A 39 0.69 -8.60 -1.74
C VAL A 39 1.07 -9.95 -2.34
N TRP A 40 1.41 -9.99 -3.64
CA TRP A 40 1.87 -11.21 -4.30
C TRP A 40 3.16 -11.76 -3.69
N ARG A 41 4.13 -10.89 -3.37
CA ARG A 41 5.39 -11.29 -2.71
C ARG A 41 5.16 -11.88 -1.32
N GLN A 42 4.07 -11.53 -0.65
CA GLN A 42 3.66 -12.12 0.63
C GLN A 42 2.87 -13.44 0.49
N GLY A 43 2.71 -13.96 -0.73
CA GLY A 43 1.96 -15.19 -0.99
C GLY A 43 0.44 -15.03 -0.84
N ARG A 44 -0.07 -13.81 -1.02
CA ARG A 44 -1.50 -13.49 -0.98
C ARG A 44 -1.98 -13.08 -2.37
N THR A 45 -3.27 -13.29 -2.61
CA THR A 45 -3.93 -12.87 -3.86
C THR A 45 -4.72 -11.60 -3.60
N PRO A 46 -4.39 -10.46 -4.22
CA PRO A 46 -5.18 -9.23 -4.11
C PRO A 46 -6.57 -9.44 -4.72
N ALA A 47 -7.60 -9.10 -3.96
CA ALA A 47 -9.01 -9.20 -4.33
C ALA A 47 -9.64 -7.84 -4.69
N GLY A 48 -8.95 -6.75 -4.35
CA GLY A 48 -9.40 -5.39 -4.59
C GLY A 48 -8.23 -4.47 -4.90
N ASP A 49 -8.55 -3.20 -5.08
CA ASP A 49 -7.55 -2.19 -5.31
C ASP A 49 -6.87 -1.75 -4.00
N PRO A 50 -5.54 -1.52 -4.01
CA PRO A 50 -4.85 -0.95 -2.86
C PRO A 50 -5.36 0.46 -2.51
N ILE A 51 -5.65 0.67 -1.23
CA ILE A 51 -6.09 1.93 -0.65
C ILE A 51 -4.96 2.50 0.19
N PHE A 52 -4.49 3.70 -0.17
CA PHE A 52 -3.46 4.39 0.61
C PHE A 52 -4.05 4.87 1.94
N VAL A 53 -3.38 4.52 3.05
CA VAL A 53 -3.85 4.85 4.41
C VAL A 53 -2.89 5.75 5.18
N GLY A 54 -1.69 5.99 4.65
CA GLY A 54 -0.79 6.99 5.19
C GLY A 54 0.69 6.63 5.06
N ILE A 55 1.50 7.31 5.87
CA ILE A 55 2.95 7.09 5.94
C ILE A 55 3.37 6.86 7.39
N THR A 56 4.47 6.15 7.60
CA THR A 56 5.07 6.01 8.94
C THR A 56 5.62 7.35 9.45
N ASN A 57 5.52 7.60 10.76
CA ASN A 57 6.02 8.83 11.42
C ASN A 57 7.56 8.91 11.60
N GLY A 58 8.33 8.09 10.88
CA GLY A 58 9.78 8.00 10.99
C GLY A 58 10.52 9.05 10.17
N ARG A 59 11.56 9.67 10.74
CA ARG A 59 12.49 10.53 9.99
C ARG A 59 13.42 9.71 9.08
N ARG A 60 13.78 8.50 9.47
CA ARG A 60 14.59 7.55 8.68
C ARG A 60 13.68 6.34 8.42
N ASN A 61 13.64 5.86 7.18
CA ASN A 61 12.78 4.77 6.71
C ASN A 61 11.30 5.15 6.66
N VAL A 62 10.95 6.10 5.78
CA VAL A 62 9.54 6.40 5.54
C VAL A 62 8.94 5.26 4.71
N GLN A 63 7.82 4.72 5.17
CA GLN A 63 7.07 3.73 4.41
C GLN A 63 5.72 4.28 4.00
N LEU A 64 5.27 3.89 2.82
CA LEU A 64 3.88 4.03 2.40
C LEU A 64 3.07 2.87 2.96
N LEU A 65 1.91 3.18 3.51
CA LEU A 65 0.98 2.20 4.07
C LEU A 65 -0.21 2.07 3.13
N TYR A 66 -0.50 0.85 2.72
CA TYR A 66 -1.68 0.52 1.91
C TYR A 66 -2.46 -0.60 2.57
N ASP A 67 -3.79 -0.49 2.55
CA ASP A 67 -4.68 -1.61 2.85
C ASP A 67 -5.16 -2.21 1.53
N VAL A 68 -5.08 -3.52 1.41
CA VAL A 68 -5.50 -4.27 0.21
C VAL A 68 -6.41 -5.39 0.64
N GLU A 69 -7.58 -5.50 0.02
CA GLU A 69 -8.41 -6.69 0.18
C GLU A 69 -7.70 -7.88 -0.46
N VAL A 70 -7.65 -9.01 0.24
CA VAL A 70 -7.07 -10.25 -0.26
C VAL A 70 -8.06 -11.40 -0.14
N TYR A 71 -7.93 -12.40 -1.00
CA TYR A 71 -8.71 -13.63 -0.85
C TYR A 71 -8.31 -14.35 0.44
N SER A 72 -9.31 -14.85 1.17
CA SER A 72 -9.06 -15.75 2.30
C SER A 72 -8.43 -17.04 1.77
N ASP A 73 -7.38 -17.55 2.41
CA ASP A 73 -6.91 -18.90 2.14
C ASP A 73 -8.07 -19.87 2.44
N THR A 74 -8.64 -20.50 1.42
CA THR A 74 -9.72 -21.49 1.57
C THR A 74 -9.20 -22.87 2.00
N VAL A 75 -8.01 -22.93 2.61
CA VAL A 75 -7.42 -24.17 3.11
C VAL A 75 -7.62 -24.29 4.62
N ARG A 76 -8.87 -24.53 5.03
CA ARG A 76 -9.23 -25.54 6.05
C ARG A 76 -10.73 -25.71 6.18
#